data_AF-A0A920KC89-F1
#
_entry.id   AF-A0A920KC89-F1
#
_cell.length_a   1.000
_cell.length_b   1.000
_cell.length_c   1.000
_cell.angle_alpha   90.00
_cell.angle_beta   90.00
_cell.angle_gamma   90.00
#
_symmetry.space_group_name_H-M   'P 1'
#
loop_
_entity.id
_entity.type
_entity.pdbx_description
1 polymer ?
#
loop_
_entity_poly.entity_id
_entity_poly.type
_entity_poly.pdbx_seq_one_letter_code
_entity_poly.pdbx_strand_id
1 'polypeptide(L)'
;MFYDRRLSHTDTISCAICHVPEMGFAHNELKTAVGTEGRSVPRNAPTVLNVAFLGRFFHDARESSLEDQVWGPILNHNEMAVPSPGYLINKIKAIPDYNGMFEEAYGTGPTMDSISRAFAAYQYALLSGNSAFDRWYYGKERGAISRDAKKGFEIFTGKGACVTCHTIGEDYALFTDEQLHNTGIGYQASMYVEPPRKK
;
A
#
# COMPACT_ATOMS: atom_id res chain seq x y z
N MET A 1 1.48 7.71 14.65
CA MET A 1 0.50 8.08 13.61
C MET A 1 -0.04 6.88 12.83
N PHE A 2 0.77 6.11 12.09
CA PHE A 2 0.29 4.99 11.24
C PHE A 2 -0.63 3.96 11.95
N TYR A 3 -0.36 3.69 13.23
CA TYR A 3 -1.12 2.76 14.07
C TYR A 3 -2.18 3.45 14.96
N ASP A 4 -2.28 4.77 14.94
CA ASP A 4 -3.09 5.52 15.90
C ASP A 4 -4.54 5.62 15.43
N ARG A 5 -5.41 4.82 16.05
CA ARG A 5 -6.84 4.75 15.71
C ARG A 5 -7.57 6.06 16.02
N ARG A 6 -7.04 6.88 16.94
CA ARG A 6 -7.63 8.18 17.31
C ARG A 6 -7.61 9.16 16.13
N LEU A 7 -6.85 8.88 15.08
CA LEU A 7 -6.77 9.74 13.90
C LEU A 7 -7.93 9.53 12.91
N SER A 8 -8.75 8.48 13.04
CA SER A 8 -10.01 8.38 12.30
C SER A 8 -11.12 9.23 12.95
N HIS A 9 -12.23 9.42 12.24
CA HIS A 9 -13.37 10.16 12.79
C HIS A 9 -13.97 9.49 14.04
N THR A 10 -14.07 8.16 14.02
CA THR A 10 -14.72 7.34 15.06
C THR A 10 -13.75 6.77 16.10
N ASP A 11 -12.47 7.10 16.05
CA ASP A 11 -11.41 6.53 16.93
C ASP A 11 -11.21 5.01 16.81
N THR A 12 -11.72 4.42 15.73
CA THR A 12 -11.71 2.95 15.52
C THR A 12 -10.84 2.48 14.36
N ILE A 13 -10.33 3.35 13.49
CA ILE A 13 -9.57 2.93 12.30
C ILE A 13 -8.19 3.59 12.26
N SER A 14 -7.16 2.84 11.86
CA SER A 14 -5.83 3.36 11.54
C SER A 14 -5.34 2.73 10.24
N CYS A 15 -4.26 3.26 9.67
CA CYS A 15 -3.65 2.70 8.45
C CYS A 15 -3.32 1.21 8.63
N ALA A 16 -2.81 0.84 9.81
CA ALA A 16 -2.38 -0.51 10.14
C ALA A 16 -3.51 -1.56 10.18
N ILE A 17 -4.79 -1.15 10.18
CA ILE A 17 -5.92 -2.10 10.08
C ILE A 17 -6.10 -2.61 8.66
N CYS A 18 -5.86 -1.76 7.66
CA CYS A 18 -5.93 -2.16 6.25
C CYS A 18 -4.57 -2.59 5.70
N HIS A 19 -3.49 -2.12 6.30
CA HIS A 19 -2.10 -2.41 5.95
C HIS A 19 -1.41 -3.16 7.09
N VAL A 20 -1.80 -4.41 7.30
CA VAL A 20 -1.43 -5.22 8.48
C VAL A 20 0.02 -5.71 8.35
N PRO A 21 0.95 -5.36 9.26
CA PRO A 21 2.36 -5.73 9.16
C PRO A 21 2.59 -7.24 9.01
N GLU A 22 1.87 -8.05 9.78
CA GLU A 22 1.94 -9.52 9.79
C GLU A 22 1.44 -10.14 8.46
N MET A 23 0.72 -9.36 7.65
CA MET A 23 0.21 -9.75 6.33
C MET A 23 0.98 -9.06 5.20
N GLY A 24 2.22 -8.61 5.46
CA GLY A 24 3.05 -7.92 4.48
C GLY A 24 2.55 -6.50 4.20
N PHE A 25 2.05 -5.81 5.24
CA PHE A 25 1.45 -4.47 5.15
C PHE A 25 0.30 -4.37 4.13
N ALA A 26 -0.43 -5.46 3.95
CA ALA A 26 -1.66 -5.56 3.18
C ALA A 26 -2.76 -6.20 4.05
N HIS A 27 -3.91 -6.55 3.47
CA HIS A 27 -4.92 -7.39 4.13
C HIS A 27 -5.23 -8.59 3.26
N ASN A 28 -4.51 -9.70 3.47
CA ASN A 28 -4.56 -10.88 2.58
C ASN A 28 -5.78 -11.80 2.82
N GLU A 29 -6.54 -11.60 3.91
CA GLU A 29 -7.78 -12.35 4.20
C GLU A 29 -9.05 -11.72 3.61
N LEU A 30 -8.97 -10.49 3.09
CA LEU A 30 -10.13 -9.77 2.56
C LEU A 30 -9.96 -9.40 1.09
N LYS A 31 -10.99 -9.68 0.29
CA LYS A 31 -11.03 -9.25 -1.12
C LYS A 31 -10.98 -7.72 -1.24
N THR A 32 -11.67 -7.02 -0.35
CA THR A 32 -11.72 -5.56 -0.30
C THR A 32 -11.60 -5.10 1.14
N ALA A 33 -10.95 -3.95 1.37
CA ALA A 33 -10.83 -3.42 2.72
C ALA A 33 -12.19 -3.01 3.31
N VAL A 34 -12.24 -2.97 4.64
CA VAL A 34 -13.39 -2.54 5.44
C VAL A 34 -12.93 -1.37 6.28
N GLY A 35 -13.54 -0.21 6.12
CA GLY A 35 -13.23 0.99 6.90
C GLY A 35 -14.22 1.22 8.02
N THR A 36 -14.43 2.49 8.36
CA THR A 36 -15.24 2.89 9.51
C THR A 36 -16.65 2.30 9.45
N GLU A 37 -17.18 1.91 10.61
CA GLU A 37 -18.54 1.37 10.75
C GLU A 37 -18.85 0.14 9.88
N GLY A 38 -17.81 -0.61 9.45
CA GLY A 38 -17.99 -1.80 8.63
C GLY A 38 -18.26 -1.51 7.15
N ARG A 39 -18.01 -0.28 6.68
CA ARG A 39 -18.20 0.10 5.28
C ARG A 39 -17.10 -0.51 4.40
N SER A 40 -17.49 -1.31 3.41
CA SER A 40 -16.54 -1.86 2.44
C SER A 40 -16.07 -0.81 1.44
N VAL A 41 -14.78 -0.82 1.10
CA VAL A 41 -14.22 -0.07 -0.03
C VAL A 41 -14.27 -0.89 -1.32
N PRO A 42 -14.26 -0.27 -2.52
CA PRO A 42 -14.41 -1.01 -3.77
C PRO A 42 -13.16 -1.81 -4.21
N ARG A 43 -12.01 -1.63 -3.54
CA ARG A 43 -10.73 -2.20 -3.97
C ARG A 43 -10.01 -2.90 -2.82
N ASN A 44 -9.11 -3.82 -3.17
CA ASN A 44 -8.18 -4.43 -2.22
C ASN A 44 -7.16 -3.39 -1.73
N ALA A 45 -6.76 -3.48 -0.45
CA ALA A 45 -5.69 -2.67 0.12
C ALA A 45 -4.33 -3.24 -0.34
N PRO A 46 -3.56 -2.51 -1.18
CA PRO A 46 -2.25 -2.97 -1.62
C PRO A 46 -1.26 -2.99 -0.45
N THR A 47 -0.15 -3.71 -0.60
CA THR A 47 0.98 -3.58 0.33
C THR A 47 1.54 -2.17 0.32
N VAL A 48 1.98 -1.67 1.48
CA VAL A 48 2.83 -0.45 1.57
C VAL A 48 4.31 -0.76 1.73
N LEU A 49 4.73 -2.02 1.57
CA LEU A 49 6.16 -2.35 1.46
C LEU A 49 6.72 -1.84 0.13
N ASN A 50 7.93 -1.28 0.16
CA ASN A 50 8.68 -0.82 -1.01
C ASN A 50 8.01 0.29 -1.83
N VAL A 51 6.96 0.94 -1.33
CA VAL A 51 6.30 2.08 -1.99
C VAL A 51 7.22 3.29 -2.16
N ALA A 52 8.34 3.31 -1.44
CA ALA A 52 9.40 4.31 -1.58
C ALA A 52 9.98 4.41 -2.99
N PHE A 53 9.89 3.33 -3.77
CA PHE A 53 10.43 3.26 -5.12
C PHE A 53 9.38 3.51 -6.20
N LEU A 54 8.12 3.77 -5.82
CA LEU A 54 7.03 3.98 -6.76
C LEU A 54 6.79 5.48 -7.01
N GLY A 55 6.44 5.83 -8.25
CA GLY A 55 6.09 7.20 -8.66
C GLY A 55 4.58 7.45 -8.79
N ARG A 56 3.75 6.42 -8.64
CA ARG A 56 2.29 6.51 -8.80
C ARG A 56 1.58 5.70 -7.72
N PHE A 57 0.52 6.26 -7.18
CA PHE A 57 -0.22 5.66 -6.07
C PHE A 57 -1.72 5.50 -6.37
N PHE A 58 -2.34 4.59 -5.61
CA PHE A 58 -3.64 3.98 -5.90
C PHE A 58 -3.67 3.11 -7.16
N HIS A 59 -4.63 2.17 -7.20
CA HIS A 59 -4.84 1.29 -8.36
C HIS A 59 -5.15 2.01 -9.68
N ASP A 60 -5.59 3.27 -9.63
CA ASP A 60 -5.82 4.12 -10.81
C ASP A 60 -4.74 5.19 -11.00
N ALA A 61 -3.62 5.10 -10.26
CA ALA A 61 -2.48 6.00 -10.37
C ALA A 61 -2.81 7.49 -10.27
N ARG A 62 -3.89 7.84 -9.55
CA ARG A 62 -4.40 9.22 -9.48
C ARG A 62 -3.53 10.16 -8.64
N GLU A 63 -2.61 9.62 -7.84
CA GLU A 63 -1.67 10.40 -7.03
C GLU A 63 -0.22 10.12 -7.42
N SER A 64 0.64 11.11 -7.19
CA SER A 64 2.05 11.09 -7.57
C SER A 64 3.04 11.20 -6.41
N SER A 65 2.54 11.37 -5.18
CA SER A 65 3.35 11.38 -3.95
C SER A 65 2.62 10.66 -2.82
N LEU A 66 3.35 10.16 -1.82
CA LEU A 66 2.73 9.58 -0.62
C LEU A 66 2.09 10.67 0.26
N GLU A 67 2.68 11.87 0.23
CA GLU A 67 2.19 13.05 0.93
C GLU A 67 0.81 13.49 0.43
N ASP A 68 0.54 13.34 -0.86
CA ASP A 68 -0.80 13.60 -1.43
C ASP A 68 -1.71 12.39 -1.21
N GLN A 69 -1.20 11.18 -1.44
CA GLN A 69 -1.94 9.92 -1.31
C GLN A 69 -2.62 9.76 0.04
N VAL A 70 -1.95 10.12 1.14
CA VAL A 70 -2.44 9.91 2.51
C VAL A 70 -3.78 10.60 2.77
N TRP A 71 -4.09 11.71 2.09
CA TRP A 71 -5.34 12.44 2.30
C TRP A 71 -6.55 11.69 1.74
N GLY A 72 -6.36 10.84 0.72
CA GLY A 72 -7.41 9.99 0.18
C GLY A 72 -8.09 9.12 1.25
N PRO A 73 -7.39 8.17 1.90
CA PRO A 73 -7.98 7.30 2.92
C PRO A 73 -8.39 8.06 4.19
N ILE A 74 -7.67 9.13 4.56
CA ILE A 74 -8.02 9.96 5.74
C ILE A 74 -9.41 10.57 5.57
N LEU A 75 -9.68 11.20 4.41
CA LEU A 75 -10.91 11.95 4.16
C LEU A 75 -12.04 11.11 3.59
N ASN A 76 -11.76 9.91 3.07
CA ASN A 76 -12.78 9.05 2.49
C ASN A 76 -13.76 8.53 3.55
N HIS A 77 -15.07 8.78 3.33
CA HIS A 77 -16.14 8.38 4.23
C HIS A 77 -16.26 6.86 4.46
N ASN A 78 -15.77 6.05 3.53
CA ASN A 78 -15.76 4.59 3.64
C ASN A 78 -14.48 4.06 4.30
N GLU A 79 -13.51 4.92 4.61
CA GLU A 79 -12.22 4.56 5.18
C GLU A 79 -12.09 5.15 6.59
N MET A 80 -11.30 6.22 6.78
CA MET A 80 -11.12 6.85 8.09
C MET A 80 -12.16 7.95 8.39
N ALA A 81 -12.87 8.41 7.36
CA ALA A 81 -14.00 9.35 7.43
C ALA A 81 -13.74 10.68 8.16
N VAL A 82 -12.48 11.14 8.23
CA VAL A 82 -12.14 12.44 8.81
C VAL A 82 -12.86 13.55 8.03
N PRO A 83 -13.66 14.42 8.68
CA PRO A 83 -14.47 15.41 7.96
C PRO A 83 -13.68 16.46 7.17
N SER A 84 -12.48 16.83 7.65
CA SER A 84 -11.60 17.78 6.97
C SER A 84 -10.17 17.71 7.51
N PRO A 85 -9.17 18.23 6.77
CA PRO A 85 -7.81 18.36 7.29
C PRO A 85 -7.74 19.20 8.56
N GLY A 86 -8.53 20.28 8.65
CA GLY A 86 -8.61 21.13 9.84
C GLY A 86 -9.13 20.38 11.08
N TYR A 87 -10.11 19.49 10.90
CA TYR A 87 -10.58 18.62 11.97
C TYR A 87 -9.45 17.73 12.50
N LEU A 88 -8.70 17.07 11.61
CA LEU A 88 -7.58 16.21 12.00
C LEU A 88 -6.46 16.99 12.70
N ILE A 89 -6.11 18.16 12.18
CA ILE A 89 -5.10 19.03 12.81
C ILE A 89 -5.50 19.38 14.25
N ASN A 90 -6.74 19.81 14.45
CA ASN A 90 -7.25 20.13 15.80
C ASN A 90 -7.28 18.89 16.69
N LYS A 91 -7.65 17.74 16.14
CA LYS A 91 -7.64 16.46 16.85
C LYS A 91 -6.24 16.07 17.32
N ILE A 92 -5.23 16.18 16.45
CA ILE A 92 -3.83 15.92 16.78
C ILE A 92 -3.34 16.87 17.87
N LYS A 93 -3.65 18.18 17.76
CA LYS A 93 -3.30 19.19 18.79
C LYS A 93 -3.92 18.90 20.16
N ALA A 94 -5.05 18.19 20.21
CA ALA A 94 -5.74 17.85 21.44
C ALA A 94 -5.23 16.55 22.09
N ILE A 95 -4.36 15.78 21.42
CA ILE A 95 -3.79 14.54 21.94
C ILE A 95 -2.44 14.86 22.59
N PRO A 96 -2.31 14.73 23.94
CA PRO A 96 -1.08 15.12 24.65
C PRO A 96 0.17 14.40 24.16
N ASP A 97 0.02 13.16 23.66
CA ASP A 97 1.14 12.36 23.15
C ASP A 97 1.86 13.03 21.97
N TYR A 98 1.20 13.90 21.18
CA TYR A 98 1.80 14.58 20.04
C TYR A 98 2.42 15.95 20.39
N ASN A 99 2.33 16.40 21.65
CA ASN A 99 2.84 17.71 22.06
C ASN A 99 4.35 17.81 21.81
N GLY A 100 4.77 18.79 21.01
CA GLY A 100 6.18 19.03 20.69
C GLY A 100 6.78 18.09 19.65
N MET A 101 6.14 16.96 19.32
CA MET A 101 6.70 15.98 18.37
C MET A 101 6.79 16.54 16.95
N PHE A 102 5.81 17.34 16.52
CA PHE A 102 5.83 17.95 15.19
C PHE A 102 6.86 19.07 15.12
N GLU A 103 6.96 19.88 16.17
CA GLU A 103 7.95 20.94 16.29
C GLU A 103 9.37 20.38 16.26
N GLU A 104 9.62 19.26 16.95
CA GLU A 104 10.89 18.56 16.94
C GLU A 104 11.23 17.98 15.56
N ALA A 105 10.27 17.31 14.90
CA ALA A 105 10.52 16.63 13.64
C ALA A 105 10.55 17.57 12.41
N TYR A 106 9.77 18.65 12.45
CA TYR A 106 9.51 19.50 11.27
C TYR A 106 9.71 21.00 11.51
N GLY A 107 10.04 21.44 12.74
CA GLY A 107 10.20 22.86 13.07
C GLY A 107 8.89 23.66 13.12
N THR A 108 7.74 22.98 13.03
CA THR A 108 6.40 23.56 13.07
C THR A 108 5.45 22.58 13.76
N GLY A 109 4.37 23.09 14.35
CA GLY A 109 3.29 22.23 14.83
C GLY A 109 2.54 21.51 13.70
N PRO A 110 1.50 20.72 14.01
CA PRO A 110 0.75 19.95 13.02
C PRO A 110 0.09 20.87 11.98
N THR A 111 0.49 20.68 10.73
CA THR A 111 -0.10 21.28 9.52
C THR A 111 -0.44 20.16 8.53
N MET A 112 -1.10 20.49 7.41
CA MET A 112 -1.30 19.50 6.36
C MET A 112 0.04 18.93 5.86
N ASP A 113 1.04 19.78 5.62
CA ASP A 113 2.38 19.37 5.18
C ASP A 113 3.08 18.46 6.20
N SER A 114 3.13 18.87 7.47
CA SER A 114 3.87 18.10 8.47
C SER A 114 3.19 16.76 8.77
N ILE A 115 1.85 16.71 8.72
CA ILE A 115 1.08 15.46 8.88
C ILE A 115 1.32 14.52 7.70
N SER A 116 1.23 15.02 6.47
CA SER A 116 1.41 14.17 5.30
C SER A 116 2.82 13.61 5.23
N ARG A 117 3.83 14.45 5.49
CA ARG A 117 5.24 14.05 5.59
C ARG A 117 5.49 13.05 6.72
N ALA A 118 4.77 13.12 7.84
CA ALA A 118 4.90 12.15 8.92
C ALA A 118 4.41 10.75 8.52
N PHE A 119 3.28 10.67 7.81
CA PHE A 119 2.82 9.40 7.27
C PHE A 119 3.70 8.89 6.12
N ALA A 120 4.13 9.77 5.22
CA ALA A 120 5.00 9.42 4.11
C ALA A 120 6.37 8.92 4.60
N ALA A 121 7.00 9.61 5.56
CA ALA A 121 8.30 9.22 6.12
C ALA A 121 8.28 7.81 6.72
N TYR A 122 7.20 7.44 7.43
CA TYR A 122 7.05 6.07 7.94
C TYR A 122 6.99 5.05 6.80
N GLN A 123 6.19 5.31 5.76
CA GLN A 123 6.03 4.43 4.60
C GLN A 123 7.31 4.33 3.76
N TYR A 124 8.08 5.42 3.62
CA TYR A 124 9.38 5.41 2.97
C TYR A 124 10.39 4.48 3.68
N ALA A 125 10.26 4.29 4.99
CA ALA A 125 11.10 3.39 5.76
C ALA A 125 10.66 1.91 5.69
N LEU A 126 9.49 1.61 5.12
CA LEU A 126 8.96 0.24 4.99
C LEU A 126 9.59 -0.50 3.80
N LEU A 127 10.89 -0.76 3.92
CA LEU A 127 11.67 -1.43 2.89
C LEU A 127 11.78 -2.94 3.19
N SER A 128 11.49 -3.75 2.18
CA SER A 128 11.65 -5.19 2.18
C SER A 128 12.59 -5.59 1.05
N GLY A 129 13.72 -6.17 1.42
CA GLY A 129 14.72 -6.71 0.50
C GLY A 129 15.33 -7.98 1.07
N ASN A 130 16.43 -8.42 0.46
CA ASN A 130 17.12 -9.66 0.87
C ASN A 130 16.22 -10.91 0.80
N SER A 131 15.23 -10.89 -0.08
CA SER A 131 14.43 -12.06 -0.40
C SER A 131 15.31 -13.19 -0.95
N ALA A 132 14.77 -14.40 -1.00
CA ALA A 132 15.45 -15.52 -1.64
C ALA A 132 15.81 -15.21 -3.11
N PHE A 133 14.93 -14.49 -3.81
CA PHE A 133 15.18 -13.99 -5.16
C PHE A 133 16.36 -13.00 -5.18
N ASP A 134 16.39 -12.02 -4.27
CA ASP A 134 17.45 -11.00 -4.26
C ASP A 134 18.82 -11.61 -4.03
N ARG A 135 18.93 -12.52 -3.06
CA ARG A 135 20.18 -13.24 -2.76
C ARG A 135 20.63 -14.09 -3.95
N TRP A 136 19.70 -14.74 -4.64
CA TRP A 136 20.02 -15.56 -5.80
C TRP A 136 20.41 -14.73 -7.03
N TYR A 137 19.58 -13.74 -7.39
CA TYR A 137 19.69 -12.99 -8.64
C TYR A 137 20.74 -11.88 -8.55
N TYR A 138 20.68 -11.03 -7.51
CA TYR A 138 21.62 -9.93 -7.31
C TYR A 138 22.84 -10.37 -6.49
N GLY A 139 22.62 -11.07 -5.37
CA GLY A 139 23.68 -11.57 -4.48
C GLY A 139 24.48 -12.76 -5.01
N LYS A 140 24.07 -13.34 -6.15
CA LYS A 140 24.69 -14.51 -6.81
C LYS A 140 24.82 -15.76 -5.93
N GLU A 141 24.03 -15.86 -4.86
CA GLU A 141 23.98 -17.01 -3.97
C GLU A 141 23.24 -18.17 -4.66
N ARG A 142 24.00 -19.10 -5.26
CA ARG A 142 23.45 -20.19 -6.08
C ARG A 142 22.41 -21.06 -5.38
N GLY A 143 22.48 -21.16 -4.05
CA GLY A 143 21.61 -21.98 -3.21
C GLY A 143 20.39 -21.25 -2.62
N ALA A 144 20.24 -19.93 -2.83
CA ALA A 144 19.19 -19.16 -2.17
C ALA A 144 17.76 -19.51 -2.64
N ILE A 145 17.62 -20.10 -3.83
CA ILE A 145 16.32 -20.61 -4.33
C ILE A 145 16.42 -22.07 -4.78
N SER A 146 15.28 -22.77 -4.73
CA SER A 146 15.15 -24.16 -5.15
C SER A 146 15.28 -24.36 -6.66
N ARG A 147 15.41 -25.61 -7.11
CA ARG A 147 15.40 -25.93 -8.55
C ARG A 147 14.08 -25.57 -9.21
N ASP A 148 12.96 -25.75 -8.52
CA ASP A 148 11.64 -25.44 -9.07
C ASP A 148 11.41 -23.93 -9.18
N ALA A 149 11.94 -23.14 -8.24
CA ALA A 149 11.94 -21.69 -8.35
C ALA A 149 12.74 -21.20 -9.58
N LYS A 150 13.89 -21.84 -9.89
CA LYS A 150 14.67 -21.54 -11.11
C LYS A 150 13.88 -21.85 -12.39
N LYS A 151 13.18 -22.99 -12.44
CA LYS A 151 12.28 -23.33 -13.56
C LYS A 151 11.13 -22.33 -13.66
N GLY A 152 10.55 -21.90 -12.53
CA GLY A 152 9.52 -20.86 -12.49
C GLY A 152 10.03 -19.53 -13.06
N PHE A 153 11.28 -19.17 -12.74
CA PHE A 153 11.93 -18.00 -13.31
C PHE A 153 12.10 -18.09 -14.84
N GLU A 154 12.53 -19.26 -15.37
CA GLU A 154 12.61 -19.48 -16.82
C GLU A 154 11.25 -19.31 -17.53
N ILE A 155 10.15 -19.70 -16.86
CA ILE A 155 8.79 -19.45 -17.38
C ILE A 155 8.47 -17.96 -17.33
N PHE A 156 8.73 -17.31 -16.19
CA PHE A 156 8.45 -15.90 -15.95
C PHE A 156 9.13 -14.98 -16.98
N THR A 157 10.41 -15.23 -17.28
CA THR A 157 11.19 -14.45 -18.23
C THR A 157 11.09 -14.94 -19.68
N GLY A 158 10.72 -16.21 -19.88
CA GLY A 158 10.62 -16.85 -21.19
C GLY A 158 9.17 -16.93 -21.67
N LYS A 159 8.66 -18.15 -21.81
CA LYS A 159 7.38 -18.43 -22.47
C LYS A 159 6.15 -17.78 -21.80
N GLY A 160 6.22 -17.45 -20.52
CA GLY A 160 5.13 -16.78 -19.80
C GLY A 160 5.09 -15.27 -20.07
N ALA A 161 6.18 -14.69 -20.57
CA ALA A 161 6.32 -13.27 -20.88
C ALA A 161 5.91 -12.31 -19.75
N CYS A 162 5.90 -12.78 -18.50
CA CYS A 162 5.47 -12.00 -17.33
C CYS A 162 6.33 -10.75 -17.13
N VAL A 163 7.62 -10.88 -17.44
CA VAL A 163 8.62 -9.80 -17.34
C VAL A 163 8.34 -8.61 -18.25
N THR A 164 7.39 -8.72 -19.21
CA THR A 164 7.01 -7.62 -20.10
C THR A 164 6.40 -6.44 -19.33
N CYS A 165 5.61 -6.72 -18.29
CA CYS A 165 5.05 -5.70 -17.39
C CYS A 165 5.60 -5.83 -15.97
N HIS A 166 6.03 -7.03 -15.55
CA HIS A 166 6.59 -7.27 -14.22
C HIS A 166 8.13 -7.29 -14.28
N THR A 167 8.71 -6.12 -14.54
CA THR A 167 10.13 -5.99 -14.90
C THR A 167 11.10 -6.26 -13.75
N ILE A 168 12.31 -6.68 -14.11
CA ILE A 168 13.47 -6.88 -13.23
C ILE A 168 14.50 -5.82 -13.62
N GLY A 169 14.83 -4.92 -12.70
CA GLY A 169 15.80 -3.86 -12.93
C GLY A 169 17.24 -4.34 -12.81
N GLU A 170 18.19 -3.42 -12.99
CA GLU A 170 19.62 -3.71 -12.89
C GLU A 170 20.04 -3.99 -11.44
N ASP A 171 19.57 -3.17 -10.50
CA ASP A 171 19.95 -3.22 -9.09
C ASP A 171 18.86 -3.76 -8.16
N TYR A 172 17.60 -3.78 -8.60
CA TYR A 172 16.46 -4.19 -7.79
C TYR A 172 15.29 -4.70 -8.64
N ALA A 173 14.42 -5.53 -8.06
CA ALA A 173 13.21 -6.03 -8.70
C ALA A 173 11.97 -5.78 -7.85
N LEU A 174 11.19 -4.76 -8.23
CA LEU A 174 9.82 -4.56 -7.71
C LEU A 174 8.78 -5.35 -8.49
N PHE A 175 9.18 -5.99 -9.60
CA PHE A 175 8.30 -6.75 -10.49
C PHE A 175 7.13 -5.91 -11.00
N THR A 176 7.41 -4.68 -11.43
CA THR A 176 6.43 -3.75 -12.03
C THR A 176 7.15 -2.81 -12.97
N ASP A 177 6.49 -2.47 -14.08
CA ASP A 177 6.90 -1.43 -15.03
C ASP A 177 6.28 -0.06 -14.70
N GLU A 178 5.49 -0.01 -13.61
CA GLU A 178 4.74 1.16 -13.13
C GLU A 178 3.76 1.75 -14.15
N GLN A 179 3.41 1.00 -15.20
CA GLN A 179 2.45 1.41 -16.20
C GLN A 179 1.05 0.91 -15.87
N LEU A 180 0.05 1.58 -16.47
CA LEU A 180 -1.35 1.21 -16.35
C LEU A 180 -1.72 0.23 -17.47
N HIS A 181 -2.07 -0.99 -17.09
CA HIS A 181 -2.49 -2.04 -18.01
C HIS A 181 -3.93 -2.47 -17.73
N ASN A 182 -4.72 -2.67 -18.78
CA ASN A 182 -6.00 -3.34 -18.68
C ASN A 182 -5.85 -4.80 -19.14
N THR A 183 -5.81 -5.72 -18.20
CA THR A 183 -5.67 -7.16 -18.45
C THR A 183 -7.00 -7.86 -18.75
N GLY A 184 -8.12 -7.12 -18.83
CA GLY A 184 -9.45 -7.65 -19.11
C GLY A 184 -10.16 -8.28 -17.91
N ILE A 185 -9.50 -8.44 -16.76
CA ILE A 185 -10.09 -9.06 -15.55
C ILE A 185 -11.28 -8.26 -15.01
N GLY A 186 -11.18 -6.92 -15.00
CA GLY A 186 -12.28 -6.06 -14.56
C GLY A 186 -13.52 -6.18 -15.46
N TYR A 187 -13.31 -6.21 -16.78
CA TYR A 187 -14.37 -6.42 -17.77
C TYR A 187 -15.01 -7.80 -17.64
N GLN A 188 -14.19 -8.84 -17.45
CA GLN A 188 -14.66 -10.21 -17.23
C GLN A 188 -15.53 -10.27 -15.96
N ALA A 189 -15.06 -9.70 -14.84
CA ALA A 189 -15.82 -9.69 -13.60
C ALA A 189 -17.15 -8.92 -13.69
N SER A 190 -17.22 -7.83 -14.48
CA SER A 190 -18.46 -7.06 -14.65
C SER A 190 -19.46 -7.69 -15.62
N MET A 191 -18.99 -8.52 -16.57
CA MET A 191 -19.83 -9.16 -17.58
C MET A 191 -20.20 -10.61 -17.25
N TYR A 192 -19.55 -11.23 -16.25
CA TYR A 192 -19.90 -12.57 -15.80
C TYR A 192 -21.22 -12.55 -15.01
N VAL A 193 -22.28 -13.06 -15.62
CA VAL A 193 -23.45 -13.57 -14.91
C VAL A 193 -23.09 -14.95 -14.39
N GLU A 194 -23.05 -15.15 -13.07
CA GLU A 194 -22.86 -16.50 -12.52
C GLU A 194 -23.99 -17.41 -13.02
N PRO A 195 -23.69 -18.50 -13.74
CA PRO A 195 -24.72 -19.45 -14.12
C PRO A 195 -25.31 -20.07 -12.83
N PRO A 196 -26.63 -20.30 -12.77
CA PRO A 196 -27.27 -20.82 -11.58
C PRO A 196 -26.61 -22.13 -11.15
N ARG A 197 -26.14 -22.19 -9.90
CA ARG A 197 -25.60 -23.43 -9.32
C ARG A 197 -26.71 -24.48 -9.34
N LYS A 198 -26.48 -25.58 -10.05
CA LYS A 198 -27.38 -26.76 -9.97
C LYS A 198 -27.35 -27.24 -8.51
N LYS A 199 -28.51 -27.22 -7.86
CA LYS A 199 -28.74 -27.86 -6.57
C LYS A 199 -28.69 -29.37 -6.71
#